data_AF-A0A2V9VTD7-F1
#
_entry.id   AF-A0A2V9VTD7-F1
#
_cell.length_a   1.000
_cell.length_b   1.000
_cell.length_c   1.000
_cell.angle_alpha   90.00
_cell.angle_beta   90.00
_cell.angle_gamma   90.00
#
_symmetry.space_group_name_H-M   'P 1'
#
loop_
_entity.id
_entity.type
_entity.pdbx_description
1 polymer ?
#
loop_
_entity_poly.entity_id
_entity_poly.type
_entity_poly.pdbx_seq_one_letter_code
_entity_poly.pdbx_strand_id
1 'polypeptide(L)'
;MAKHSSPFEVTCPCCNAVLKIDPDTRAVIAHTAAVKPKMFNDMEEAARAMKEQDNRRDSIFRQSVEAQRNAADLLEKKFQEAVRKAKETPDTGKPIRDFDLD
;
A
#
# COMPACT_ATOMS: atom_id res chain seq x y z
N MET A 1 -7.71 31.08 50.13
CA MET A 1 -7.88 29.63 49.89
C MET A 1 -7.92 29.43 48.38
N ALA A 2 -6.90 28.81 47.80
CA ALA A 2 -6.82 28.63 46.35
C ALA A 2 -7.90 27.66 45.88
N LYS A 3 -8.65 28.06 44.86
CA LYS A 3 -9.77 27.32 44.29
C LYS A 3 -9.18 26.25 43.37
N HIS A 4 -8.88 25.07 43.91
CA HIS A 4 -8.31 23.98 43.12
C HIS A 4 -9.31 23.55 42.05
N SER A 5 -8.90 23.65 40.79
CA SER A 5 -9.73 23.24 39.67
C SER A 5 -9.59 21.72 39.51
N SER A 6 -10.72 21.01 39.43
CA SER A 6 -10.72 19.55 39.32
C SER A 6 -10.08 19.09 38.00
N PRO A 7 -9.32 17.99 38.01
CA PRO A 7 -8.76 17.43 36.79
C PRO A 7 -9.86 16.98 35.84
N PHE A 8 -9.63 17.16 34.53
CA PHE A 8 -10.58 16.82 33.47
C PHE A 8 -9.96 15.89 32.43
N GLU A 9 -10.82 15.24 31.65
CA GLU A 9 -10.41 14.23 30.66
C GLU A 9 -10.52 14.78 29.24
N VAL A 10 -9.50 14.51 28.42
CA VAL A 10 -9.42 14.92 27.01
C VAL A 10 -8.90 13.76 26.17
N THR A 11 -9.46 13.56 24.98
CA THR A 11 -8.95 12.57 24.02
C THR A 11 -7.81 13.17 23.19
N CYS A 12 -6.64 12.52 23.12
CA CYS A 12 -5.56 12.98 22.23
C CYS A 12 -5.95 12.78 20.77
N PRO A 13 -5.92 13.82 19.91
CA PRO A 13 -6.17 13.67 18.48
C PRO A 13 -5.06 12.86 17.76
N CYS A 14 -3.92 12.66 18.44
CA CYS A 14 -2.75 11.97 17.90
C CYS A 14 -2.86 10.44 17.93
N CYS A 15 -3.37 9.90 19.04
CA CYS A 15 -3.34 8.46 19.34
C CYS A 15 -4.65 7.95 19.94
N ASN A 16 -5.68 8.80 20.02
CA ASN A 16 -6.98 8.54 20.64
C ASN A 16 -6.91 8.09 22.10
N ALA A 17 -5.80 8.33 22.79
CA ALA A 17 -5.66 8.05 24.22
C ALA A 17 -6.53 9.02 25.05
N VAL A 18 -7.04 8.54 26.17
CA VAL A 18 -7.71 9.39 27.17
C VAL A 18 -6.64 9.95 28.11
N LEU A 19 -6.53 11.27 28.16
CA LEU A 19 -5.59 12.01 28.99
C LEU A 19 -6.34 12.68 30.12
N LYS A 20 -5.88 12.49 31.36
CA LYS A 20 -6.35 13.26 32.52
C LYS A 20 -5.40 14.41 32.76
N ILE A 21 -5.90 15.64 32.71
CA ILE A 21 -5.11 16.87 32.80
C ILE A 21 -5.46 17.61 34.09
N ASP A 22 -4.43 18.03 34.80
CA ASP A 22 -4.58 18.94 35.94
C ASP A 22 -4.50 20.40 35.44
N PRO A 23 -5.57 21.20 35.58
CA PRO A 23 -5.61 22.59 35.13
C PRO A 23 -4.66 23.53 35.89
N ASP A 24 -4.35 23.23 37.15
CA ASP A 24 -3.51 24.10 37.99
C ASP A 24 -2.03 24.00 37.58
N THR A 25 -1.55 22.77 37.34
CA THR A 25 -0.16 22.48 36.93
C THR A 25 0.01 22.42 35.42
N ARG A 26 -1.08 22.40 34.65
CA ARG A 26 -1.12 22.19 33.19
C ARG A 26 -0.41 20.90 32.74
N ALA A 27 -0.32 19.93 33.64
CA ALA A 27 0.36 18.66 33.40
C ALA A 27 -0.64 17.53 33.11
N VAL A 28 -0.21 16.56 32.31
CA VAL A 28 -0.94 15.29 32.13
C VAL A 28 -0.64 14.40 33.33
N ILE A 29 -1.65 14.11 34.14
CA ILE A 29 -1.53 13.30 35.35
C ILE A 29 -1.85 11.81 35.11
N ALA A 30 -2.56 11.48 34.03
CA ALA A 30 -2.77 10.08 33.62
C ALA A 30 -2.92 9.96 32.10
N HIS A 31 -2.44 8.84 31.55
CA HIS A 31 -2.53 8.48 30.15
C HIS A 31 -3.08 7.05 30.01
N THR A 32 -4.27 6.92 29.42
CA THR A 32 -4.88 5.63 29.09
C THR A 32 -4.84 5.44 27.57
N ALA A 33 -4.02 4.50 27.10
CA ALA A 33 -3.90 4.22 25.67
C ALA A 33 -5.23 3.76 25.06
N ALA A 34 -5.49 4.14 23.81
CA ALA A 34 -6.64 3.65 23.08
C ALA A 34 -6.58 2.12 22.96
N VAL A 35 -7.69 1.44 23.25
CA VAL A 35 -7.81 0.00 23.01
C VAL A 35 -7.75 -0.21 21.51
N LYS A 36 -6.63 -0.75 21.02
CA LYS A 36 -6.52 -1.18 19.63
C LYS A 36 -7.50 -2.34 19.43
N PRO A 37 -8.46 -2.25 18.49
CA PRO A 37 -9.30 -3.39 18.18
C PRO A 37 -8.40 -4.56 17.77
N LYS A 38 -8.69 -5.75 18.31
CA LYS A 38 -7.95 -6.97 17.94
C LYS A 38 -8.09 -7.16 16.43
N MET A 39 -6.99 -7.48 15.74
CA MET A 39 -7.02 -7.62 14.28
C MET A 39 -7.94 -8.75 13.80
N PHE A 40 -8.26 -9.70 14.67
CA PHE A 40 -9.27 -10.73 14.46
C PHE A 40 -10.07 -10.89 15.76
N ASN A 41 -11.40 -10.93 15.66
CA ASN A 41 -12.25 -11.19 16.81
C ASN A 41 -12.27 -12.69 17.14
N ASP A 42 -12.20 -13.54 16.10
CA ASP A 42 -12.26 -15.01 16.21
C ASP A 42 -11.21 -15.73 15.33
N MET A 43 -10.72 -16.88 15.82
CA MET A 43 -9.75 -17.73 15.12
C MET A 43 -10.29 -18.28 13.79
N GLU A 44 -11.60 -18.48 13.68
CA GLU A 44 -12.27 -18.94 12.45
C GLU A 44 -12.26 -17.88 11.34
N GLU A 45 -12.33 -16.59 11.69
CA GLU A 45 -12.21 -15.49 10.73
C GLU A 45 -10.78 -15.42 10.18
N ALA A 46 -9.79 -15.61 11.05
CA ALA A 46 -8.38 -15.68 10.65
C ALA A 46 -8.12 -16.84 9.69
N ALA A 47 -8.67 -18.03 9.97
CA ALA A 47 -8.52 -19.20 9.09
C ALA A 47 -9.16 -18.99 7.71
N ARG A 48 -10.34 -18.37 7.66
CA ARG A 48 -11.01 -18.01 6.39
C ARG A 48 -10.19 -17.01 5.59
N ALA A 49 -9.70 -15.94 6.23
CA ALA A 49 -8.87 -14.93 5.58
C ALA A 49 -7.57 -15.52 5.01
N MET A 50 -6.92 -16.46 5.73
CA MET A 50 -5.72 -17.14 5.24
C MET A 50 -6.01 -17.99 4.00
N LYS A 51 -7.09 -18.77 4.00
CA LYS A 51 -7.49 -19.59 2.85
C LYS A 51 -7.80 -18.75 1.62
N GLU A 52 -8.43 -17.58 1.80
CA GLU A 52 -8.71 -16.67 0.70
C GLU A 52 -7.45 -16.02 0.14
N GLN A 53 -6.48 -15.67 0.99
CA GLN A 53 -5.18 -15.19 0.54
C GLN A 53 -4.41 -16.26 -0.26
N ASP A 54 -4.44 -17.52 0.17
CA ASP A 54 -3.78 -18.61 -0.56
C ASP A 54 -4.41 -18.83 -1.94
N ASN A 55 -5.73 -18.84 -2.03
CA ASN A 55 -6.42 -18.93 -3.32
C ASN A 55 -6.06 -17.77 -4.27
N ARG A 56 -5.91 -16.55 -3.73
CA ARG A 56 -5.50 -15.38 -4.51
C ARG A 56 -4.04 -15.47 -4.95
N ARG A 57 -3.14 -16.00 -4.11
CA ARG A 57 -1.74 -16.22 -4.47
C ARG A 57 -1.61 -17.25 -5.58
N ASP A 58 -2.35 -18.35 -5.48
CA ASP A 58 -2.36 -19.41 -6.49
C ASP A 58 -2.90 -18.92 -7.84
N SER A 59 -3.95 -18.09 -7.84
CA SER A 59 -4.50 -17.55 -9.09
C SER A 59 -3.52 -16.60 -9.80
N ILE A 60 -2.86 -15.72 -9.05
CA ILE A 60 -1.82 -14.83 -9.59
C ILE A 60 -0.64 -15.65 -10.10
N PHE A 61 -0.21 -16.66 -9.36
CA PHE A 61 0.88 -17.53 -9.76
C PHE A 61 0.57 -18.25 -11.08
N ARG A 62 -0.62 -18.85 -11.22
CA ARG A 62 -1.05 -19.50 -12.48
C ARG A 62 -1.04 -18.54 -13.66
N GLN A 63 -1.59 -17.33 -13.49
CA GLN A 63 -1.57 -16.30 -14.52
C GLN A 63 -0.13 -15.94 -14.94
N SER A 64 0.77 -15.81 -13.97
CA SER A 64 2.18 -15.48 -14.26
C SER A 64 2.90 -16.60 -15.02
N VAL A 65 2.64 -17.87 -14.67
CA VAL A 65 3.22 -19.03 -15.35
C VAL A 65 2.68 -19.15 -16.78
N GLU A 66 1.38 -18.96 -16.99
CA GLU A 66 0.77 -18.96 -18.32
C GLU A 66 1.32 -17.82 -19.19
N ALA A 67 1.45 -16.62 -18.62
CA ALA A 67 2.06 -15.48 -19.31
C ALA A 67 3.53 -15.76 -19.69
N GLN A 68 4.30 -16.38 -18.80
CA GLN A 68 5.69 -16.72 -19.05
C GLN A 68 5.84 -17.78 -20.16
N ARG A 69 4.95 -18.79 -20.21
CA ARG A 69 4.95 -19.80 -21.28
C ARG A 69 4.74 -19.18 -22.65
N ASN A 70 3.82 -18.22 -22.76
CA ASN A 70 3.47 -17.57 -24.02
C ASN A 70 4.39 -16.38 -24.36
N ALA A 71 5.28 -15.97 -23.46
CA ALA A 71 6.10 -14.77 -23.61
C ALA A 71 7.04 -14.84 -24.81
N ALA A 72 7.68 -15.99 -25.05
CA ALA A 72 8.61 -16.18 -26.15
C ALA A 72 7.91 -16.01 -27.52
N ASP A 73 6.78 -16.69 -27.71
CA ASP A 73 6.01 -16.62 -28.95
C ASP A 73 5.43 -15.23 -29.20
N LEU A 74 4.98 -14.54 -28.14
CA LEU A 74 4.50 -13.17 -28.23
C LEU A 74 5.63 -12.20 -28.59
N LEU A 75 6.83 -12.40 -28.02
CA LEU A 75 7.99 -11.57 -28.31
C LEU A 75 8.43 -11.72 -29.77
N GLU A 76 8.46 -12.96 -30.27
CA GLU A 76 8.80 -13.26 -31.67
C GLU A 76 7.80 -12.59 -32.63
N LYS A 77 6.50 -12.73 -32.39
CA LYS A 77 5.46 -12.08 -33.21
C LYS A 77 5.58 -10.56 -33.19
N LYS A 78 5.82 -9.96 -32.02
CA LYS A 78 6.05 -8.51 -31.88
C LYS A 78 7.29 -8.06 -32.62
N PHE A 79 8.36 -8.85 -32.57
CA PHE A 79 9.59 -8.55 -33.29
C PHE A 79 9.36 -8.57 -34.80
N GLN A 80 8.69 -9.60 -35.32
CA GLN A 80 8.34 -9.68 -36.74
C GLN A 80 7.47 -8.50 -37.19
N GLU A 81 6.48 -8.10 -36.39
CA GLU A 81 5.64 -6.94 -36.69
C GLU A 81 6.44 -5.63 -36.66
N ALA A 82 7.33 -5.45 -35.68
CA ALA A 82 8.21 -4.29 -35.60
C ALA A 82 9.17 -4.21 -36.80
N VAL A 83 9.74 -5.34 -37.22
CA VAL A 83 10.60 -5.42 -38.43
C VAL A 83 9.80 -5.09 -39.68
N ARG A 84 8.55 -5.55 -39.81
CA ARG A 84 7.68 -5.18 -40.93
C ARG A 84 7.39 -3.69 -40.95
N LYS A 85 7.01 -3.11 -39.81
CA LYS A 85 6.78 -1.66 -39.68
C LYS A 85 8.03 -0.86 -40.04
N ALA A 86 9.20 -1.27 -39.59
CA ALA A 86 10.46 -0.61 -39.94
C ALA A 86 10.77 -0.65 -41.45
N LYS A 87 10.30 -1.69 -42.17
CA LYS A 87 10.41 -1.78 -43.64
C LYS A 87 9.37 -0.94 -44.38
N GLU A 88 8.14 -0.87 -43.85
CA GLU A 88 7.00 -0.17 -44.46
C GLU A 88 7.08 1.35 -44.23
N THR A 89 7.52 1.78 -43.04
CA THR A 89 7.82 3.17 -42.70
C THR A 89 9.27 3.24 -42.24
N PRO A 90 10.23 3.42 -43.16
CA PRO A 90 11.60 3.67 -42.78
C PRO A 90 11.62 4.99 -42.01
N ASP A 91 11.87 4.91 -40.70
CA ASP A 91 12.14 6.08 -39.88
C ASP A 91 13.50 6.63 -40.33
N THR A 92 13.46 7.52 -41.33
CA THR A 92 14.63 8.08 -42.01
C THR A 92 15.34 9.14 -41.16
N GLY A 93 14.76 9.52 -40.03
CA GLY A 93 15.40 10.34 -39.01
C GLY A 93 16.14 9.47 -38.01
N LYS A 94 17.44 9.74 -37.83
CA LYS A 94 18.18 9.27 -36.64
C LYS A 94 17.35 9.65 -35.41
N PRO A 95 17.03 8.70 -34.49
CA PRO A 95 16.33 9.04 -33.25
C PRO A 95 17.08 10.16 -32.57
N ILE A 96 16.38 11.27 -32.33
CA ILE A 96 16.95 12.45 -31.67
C ILE A 96 17.42 11.95 -30.30
N ARG A 97 18.73 12.02 -30.06
CA ARG A 97 19.29 11.64 -28.76
C ARG A 97 19.00 12.77 -27.79
N ASP A 98 18.86 12.48 -26.50
CA ASP A 98 18.64 13.51 -25.49
C ASP A 98 19.77 14.57 -25.46
N PHE A 99 20.95 14.23 -25.98
CA PHE A 99 22.08 15.14 -26.18
C PHE A 99 22.00 16.04 -27.43
N ASP A 100 21.11 15.71 -28.37
CA ASP A 100 20.85 16.50 -29.59
C ASP A 100 19.73 17.55 -29.35
N LEU A 101 19.16 17.60 -28.13
CA LEU A 101 18.15 18.56 -27.66
C LEU A 101 18.82 19.71 -26.87
N ASP A 102 19.64 20.53 -27.53
CA ASP A 102 20.10 21.82 -27.00
C ASP A 102 19.02 22.91 -27.11
#